data_AF-A0A822IM13-F1
#
_entry.id   AF-A0A822IM13-F1
#
_cell.length_a   1.000
_cell.length_b   1.000
_cell.length_c   1.000
_cell.angle_alpha   90.00
_cell.angle_beta   90.00
_cell.angle_gamma   90.00
#
_symmetry.space_group_name_H-M   'P 1'
#
loop_
_entity.id
_entity.type
_entity.pdbx_description
1 polymer ?
#
loop_
_entity_poly.entity_id
_entity_poly.type
_entity_poly.pdbx_seq_one_letter_code
_entity_poly.pdbx_strand_id
1 'polypeptide(L)'
;MDEYHLIKQFSKPREGEFVPVTFIEFKRKLVGWSPELKRSVYIENEEEKAKLKRVREINLMIVINHLSGKLSSIELNDEEKAQFDEVYSSFLKKGGQLMYTRKKICAKIIAFFELKELEEKVRDIPEKNLLSDML
;
A
#
# COMPACT_ATOMS: atom_id res chain seq x y z
N MET A 1 3.74 -7.06 -22.96
CA MET A 1 2.99 -6.91 -21.69
C MET A 1 3.99 -6.34 -20.68
N ASP A 2 3.63 -5.37 -19.84
CA ASP A 2 4.60 -4.72 -18.94
C ASP A 2 4.96 -5.63 -17.75
N GLU A 3 6.11 -6.29 -17.83
CA GLU A 3 6.61 -7.27 -16.86
C GLU A 3 6.94 -6.64 -15.49
N TYR A 4 7.09 -5.32 -15.40
CA TYR A 4 7.58 -4.63 -14.20
C TYR A 4 6.52 -3.76 -13.53
N HIS A 5 5.25 -3.94 -13.87
CA HIS A 5 4.17 -3.07 -13.39
C HIS A 5 3.94 -3.10 -11.86
N LEU A 6 4.41 -4.16 -11.18
CA LEU A 6 4.34 -4.31 -9.72
C LEU A 6 5.48 -3.64 -8.96
N ILE A 7 6.56 -3.22 -9.62
CA ILE A 7 7.76 -2.64 -8.96
C ILE A 7 7.91 -1.14 -9.20
N LYS A 8 6.90 -0.51 -9.79
CA LYS A 8 6.90 0.93 -10.08
C LYS A 8 6.63 1.78 -8.84
N GLN A 9 7.01 3.06 -8.92
CA GLN A 9 6.62 4.05 -7.92
C GLN A 9 5.11 4.01 -7.67
N PHE A 10 4.30 4.01 -8.74
CA PHE A 10 2.85 3.75 -8.65
C PHE A 10 2.57 2.32 -9.10
N SER A 11 2.71 1.39 -8.16
CA SER A 11 2.41 -0.02 -8.41
C SER A 11 0.91 -0.19 -8.65
N LYS A 12 0.54 -0.89 -9.73
CA LYS A 12 -0.87 -1.12 -10.09
C LYS A 12 -1.12 -2.61 -10.28
N PRO A 13 -1.21 -3.38 -9.19
CA PRO A 13 -1.54 -4.80 -9.27
C PRO A 13 -2.79 -5.03 -10.10
N ARG A 14 -2.77 -6.11 -10.87
CA ARG A 14 -3.96 -6.66 -11.49
C ARG A 14 -4.75 -7.44 -10.45
N GLU A 15 -5.98 -7.78 -10.82
CA GLU A 15 -6.82 -8.61 -9.97
C GLU A 15 -6.14 -9.98 -9.74
N GLY A 16 -6.01 -10.37 -8.47
CA GLY A 16 -5.30 -11.58 -8.05
C GLY A 16 -3.79 -11.41 -7.81
N GLU A 17 -3.18 -10.27 -8.18
CA GLU A 17 -1.79 -9.97 -7.84
C GLU A 17 -1.69 -9.23 -6.51
N PHE A 18 -0.65 -9.56 -5.74
CA PHE A 18 -0.41 -8.96 -4.43
C PHE A 18 1.02 -8.44 -4.32
N VAL A 19 1.16 -7.28 -3.70
CA VAL A 19 2.44 -6.65 -3.40
C VAL A 19 2.57 -6.58 -1.87
N PRO A 20 3.53 -7.28 -1.25
CA PRO A 20 3.81 -7.09 0.15
C PRO A 20 4.36 -5.68 0.36
N VAL A 21 3.82 -4.97 1.36
CA VAL A 21 4.16 -3.57 1.64
C VAL A 21 4.50 -3.34 3.11
N THR A 22 5.34 -2.35 3.38
CA THR A 22 5.48 -1.76 4.72
C THR A 22 5.00 -0.32 4.66
N PHE A 23 4.05 0.03 5.52
CA PHE A 23 3.56 1.39 5.64
C PHE A 23 4.62 2.33 6.23
N ILE A 24 4.70 3.55 5.69
CA ILE A 24 5.57 4.61 6.21
C ILE A 24 4.73 5.78 6.69
N GLU A 25 3.98 6.41 5.78
CA GLU A 25 3.21 7.62 6.09
C GLU A 25 2.07 7.86 5.10
N PHE A 26 1.17 8.79 5.48
CA PHE A 26 0.17 9.37 4.59
C PHE A 26 0.48 10.84 4.33
N LYS A 27 0.28 11.28 3.08
CA LYS A 27 0.29 12.69 2.69
C LYS A 27 -1.06 13.06 2.08
N ARG A 28 -1.71 14.09 2.61
CA ARG A 28 -2.86 14.71 1.93
C ARG A 28 -2.35 15.47 0.70
N LYS A 29 -2.97 15.22 -0.45
CA LYS A 29 -2.63 15.85 -1.72
C LYS A 29 -3.89 16.25 -2.47
N LEU A 30 -3.85 17.40 -3.13
CA LEU A 30 -4.85 17.79 -4.11
C LEU A 30 -4.47 17.23 -5.48
N VAL A 31 -5.43 16.65 -6.18
CA VAL A 31 -5.29 16.16 -7.55
C VAL A 31 -6.41 16.70 -8.43
N GLY A 32 -6.07 17.02 -9.67
CA GLY A 32 -7.02 17.51 -10.67
C GLY A 32 -6.81 16.81 -12.01
N TRP A 33 -7.89 16.66 -12.79
CA TRP A 33 -7.82 16.18 -14.16
C TRP A 33 -7.38 17.30 -15.10
N SER A 34 -6.23 17.15 -15.74
CA SER A 34 -5.75 18.06 -16.80
C SER A 34 -6.42 17.70 -18.12
N PRO A 35 -7.25 18.60 -18.71
CA PRO A 35 -7.80 18.38 -20.05
C PRO A 35 -6.73 18.30 -21.13
N GLU A 36 -5.65 19.07 -20.96
CA GLU A 36 -4.50 19.13 -21.88
C GLU A 36 -3.70 17.83 -21.87
N LEU A 37 -3.30 17.36 -20.68
CA LEU A 37 -2.50 16.14 -20.53
C LEU A 37 -3.33 14.85 -20.54
N LYS A 38 -4.67 14.97 -20.53
CA LYS A 38 -5.62 13.86 -20.48
C LYS A 38 -5.32 12.86 -19.35
N ARG A 39 -4.93 13.37 -18.18
CA ARG A 39 -4.63 12.59 -16.97
C ARG A 39 -4.83 13.39 -15.71
N SER A 40 -4.92 12.71 -14.57
CA SER A 40 -4.82 13.36 -13.27
C SER A 40 -3.39 13.77 -12.96
N VAL A 41 -3.23 14.95 -12.37
CA VAL A 41 -1.96 15.52 -11.91
C VAL A 41 -2.12 16.02 -10.48
N TYR A 42 -1.01 16.00 -9.73
CA TYR A 42 -0.92 16.64 -8.43
C TYR A 42 -0.90 18.15 -8.60
N ILE A 43 -1.57 18.86 -7.69
CA ILE A 43 -1.67 20.31 -7.68
C ILE A 43 -0.64 20.84 -6.69
N GLU A 44 0.27 21.68 -7.15
CA GLU A 44 1.31 22.28 -6.30
C GLU A 44 1.01 23.75 -5.94
N ASN A 45 0.21 24.44 -6.77
CA ASN A 45 -0.18 25.83 -6.55
C ASN A 45 -1.62 26.13 -7.06
N GLU A 46 -2.18 27.29 -6.66
CA GLU A 46 -3.55 27.69 -7.03
C GLU A 46 -3.72 28.04 -8.52
N GLU A 47 -2.65 28.51 -9.19
CA GLU A 47 -2.72 28.82 -10.62
C GLU A 47 -2.95 27.56 -11.48
N GLU A 48 -2.31 26.46 -11.12
CA GLU A 48 -2.53 25.16 -11.74
C GLU A 48 -3.97 24.68 -11.53
N LYS A 49 -4.48 24.80 -10.29
CA LYS A 49 -5.82 24.35 -9.91
C LYS A 49 -6.92 24.93 -10.78
N ALA A 50 -6.82 26.21 -11.16
CA ALA A 50 -7.80 26.89 -12.01
C ALA A 50 -7.96 26.26 -13.41
N LYS A 51 -6.92 25.59 -13.92
CA LYS A 51 -6.90 24.95 -15.24
C LYS A 51 -7.37 23.49 -15.21
N LEU A 52 -7.61 22.94 -14.01
CA LEU A 52 -7.91 21.53 -13.81
C LEU A 52 -9.40 21.29 -13.54
N LYS A 53 -9.90 20.13 -13.98
CA LYS A 53 -11.27 19.67 -13.73
C LYS A 53 -11.29 18.64 -12.59
N ARG A 54 -12.43 18.46 -11.93
CA ARG A 54 -12.63 17.39 -10.92
C ARG A 54 -11.54 17.39 -9.83
N VAL A 55 -11.24 18.57 -9.33
CA VAL A 55 -10.28 18.76 -8.23
C VAL A 55 -10.82 18.04 -6.99
N ARG A 56 -9.98 17.21 -6.38
CA ARG A 56 -10.31 16.45 -5.18
C ARG A 56 -9.07 16.25 -4.32
N GLU A 57 -9.28 16.08 -3.04
CA GLU A 57 -8.25 15.61 -2.14
C GLU A 57 -8.14 14.08 -2.21
N ILE A 58 -6.92 13.58 -2.05
CA ILE A 58 -6.62 12.16 -1.91
C ILE A 58 -5.65 11.93 -0.76
N ASN A 59 -5.60 10.69 -0.30
CA ASN A 59 -4.60 10.19 0.64
C ASN A 59 -3.49 9.50 -0.17
N LEU A 60 -2.31 10.11 -0.25
CA LEU A 60 -1.15 9.48 -0.86
C LEU A 60 -0.43 8.66 0.21
N MET A 61 -0.56 7.35 0.14
CA MET A 61 0.15 6.42 1.01
C MET A 61 1.57 6.18 0.49
N ILE A 62 2.57 6.37 1.35
CA ILE A 62 3.97 6.03 1.06
C ILE A 62 4.30 4.71 1.74
N VAL A 63 4.84 3.77 0.96
CA VAL A 63 5.16 2.42 1.43
C VAL A 63 6.52 1.95 0.90
N ILE A 64 7.13 0.98 1.58
CA ILE A 64 8.17 0.14 0.99
C ILE A 64 7.49 -0.99 0.22
N ASN A 65 7.76 -1.10 -1.07
CA ASN A 65 7.35 -2.22 -1.89
C ASN A 65 8.40 -3.33 -1.77
N HIS A 66 8.02 -4.47 -1.20
CA HIS A 66 8.96 -5.56 -0.93
C HIS A 66 9.43 -6.28 -2.20
N LEU A 67 8.70 -6.18 -3.33
CA LEU A 67 9.14 -6.75 -4.59
C LEU A 67 10.27 -5.94 -5.23
N SER A 68 10.30 -4.63 -5.01
CA SER A 68 11.32 -3.74 -5.55
C SER A 68 12.40 -3.34 -4.54
N GLY A 69 12.12 -3.48 -3.25
CA GLY A 69 12.93 -2.95 -2.15
C GLY A 69 12.94 -1.42 -2.07
N LYS A 70 12.04 -0.73 -2.79
CA LYS A 70 12.03 0.74 -2.94
C LYS A 70 10.74 1.34 -2.41
N LEU A 71 10.76 2.66 -2.24
CA LEU A 71 9.55 3.43 -1.97
C LEU A 71 8.59 3.36 -3.16
N SER A 72 7.32 3.13 -2.83
CA SER A 72 6.18 3.22 -3.73
C SER A 72 5.10 4.08 -3.11
N SER A 73 4.17 4.53 -3.95
CA SER A 73 3.06 5.38 -3.61
C SER A 73 1.75 4.76 -4.09
N ILE A 74 0.74 4.81 -3.23
CA ILE A 74 -0.61 4.31 -3.52
C ILE A 74 -1.60 5.44 -3.22
N GLU A 75 -2.39 5.82 -4.21
CA GLU A 75 -3.44 6.82 -4.06
C GLU A 75 -4.70 6.15 -3.51
N LEU A 76 -5.19 6.66 -2.37
CA LEU A 76 -6.40 6.19 -1.72
C LEU A 76 -7.43 7.32 -1.62
N ASN A 77 -8.70 6.99 -1.84
CA ASN A 77 -9.81 7.79 -1.35
C ASN A 77 -10.02 7.56 0.17
N ASP A 78 -11.00 8.24 0.77
CA ASP A 78 -11.21 8.13 2.22
C ASP A 78 -11.74 6.75 2.66
N GLU A 79 -12.57 6.09 1.86
CA GLU A 79 -13.06 4.72 2.13
C GLU A 79 -11.92 3.70 2.06
N GLU A 80 -11.06 3.81 1.05
CA GLU A 80 -9.88 2.96 0.88
C GLU A 80 -8.86 3.17 2.01
N LYS A 81 -8.68 4.42 2.48
CA LYS A 81 -7.84 4.71 3.64
C LYS A 81 -8.44 4.10 4.91
N ALA A 82 -9.75 4.23 5.14
CA ALA A 82 -10.41 3.63 6.29
C ALA A 82 -10.22 2.10 6.31
N GLN A 83 -10.38 1.45 5.15
CA GLN A 83 -10.11 0.02 4.98
C GLN A 83 -8.66 -0.34 5.32
N PHE A 84 -7.69 0.48 4.90
CA PHE A 84 -6.30 0.30 5.31
C PHE A 84 -6.10 0.46 6.82
N ASP A 85 -6.69 1.49 7.45
CA ASP A 85 -6.51 1.75 8.88
C ASP A 85 -7.01 0.58 9.75
N GLU A 86 -8.10 -0.08 9.35
CA GLU A 86 -8.63 -1.29 9.99
C GLU A 86 -7.64 -2.47 9.91
N VAL A 87 -7.08 -2.71 8.72
CA VAL A 87 -6.09 -3.77 8.50
C VAL A 87 -4.79 -3.46 9.24
N TYR A 88 -4.34 -2.21 9.20
CA TYR A 88 -3.14 -1.77 9.90
C TYR A 88 -3.29 -1.89 11.42
N SER A 89 -4.46 -1.56 11.97
CA SER A 89 -4.77 -1.79 13.39
C SER A 89 -4.69 -3.27 13.76
N SER A 90 -5.11 -4.16 12.86
CA SER A 90 -4.98 -5.61 13.05
C SER A 90 -3.53 -6.07 12.99
N PHE A 91 -2.75 -5.52 12.05
CA PHE A 91 -1.31 -5.77 11.93
C PHE A 91 -0.55 -5.35 13.20
N LEU A 92 -0.86 -4.19 13.78
CA LEU A 92 -0.24 -3.74 15.02
C LEU A 92 -0.53 -4.68 16.21
N LYS A 93 -1.69 -5.36 16.22
CA LYS A 93 -2.08 -6.28 17.30
C LYS A 93 -1.51 -7.68 17.12
N LYS A 94 -1.52 -8.19 15.90
CA LYS A 94 -1.23 -9.61 15.59
C LYS A 94 0.12 -9.85 14.94
N GLY A 95 0.78 -8.79 14.46
CA GLY A 95 1.87 -8.92 13.50
C GLY A 95 1.37 -9.46 12.15
N GLY A 96 2.28 -9.98 11.33
CA GLY A 96 1.98 -10.51 10.00
C GLY A 96 2.63 -9.70 8.88
N GLN A 97 2.13 -9.86 7.66
CA GLN A 97 2.57 -9.14 6.47
C GLN A 97 1.38 -8.40 5.85
N LEU A 98 1.53 -7.08 5.68
CA LEU A 98 0.56 -6.28 4.92
C LEU A 98 0.71 -6.55 3.43
N MET A 99 -0.41 -6.81 2.77
CA MET A 99 -0.50 -7.13 1.35
C MET A 99 -1.39 -6.10 0.65
N TYR A 100 -0.91 -5.52 -0.44
CA TYR A 100 -1.64 -4.58 -1.29
C TYR A 100 -2.08 -5.27 -2.59
N THR A 101 -3.35 -5.09 -2.96
CA THR A 101 -3.89 -5.51 -4.25
C THR A 101 -4.89 -4.46 -4.79
N ARG A 102 -5.46 -4.74 -5.97
CA ARG A 102 -6.58 -3.97 -6.51
C ARG A 102 -7.74 -4.91 -6.81
N LYS A 103 -8.93 -4.57 -6.32
CA LYS A 103 -10.16 -5.34 -6.54
C LYS A 103 -11.11 -4.58 -7.43
N LYS A 104 -11.80 -5.29 -8.31
CA LYS A 104 -12.91 -4.72 -9.07
C LYS A 104 -14.20 -4.89 -8.27
N ILE A 105 -14.72 -3.79 -7.75
CA ILE A 105 -16.03 -3.75 -7.09
C ILE A 105 -17.00 -3.01 -8.02
N CYS A 106 -17.98 -3.75 -8.55
CA CYS A 106 -18.89 -3.28 -9.58
C CYS A 106 -18.11 -2.72 -10.80
N ALA A 107 -18.25 -1.42 -11.07
CA ALA A 107 -17.58 -0.73 -12.17
C ALA A 107 -16.26 -0.04 -11.76
N LYS A 108 -15.87 -0.09 -10.48
CA LYS A 108 -14.70 0.62 -9.95
C LYS A 108 -13.59 -0.37 -9.61
N ILE A 109 -12.35 0.02 -9.89
CA ILE A 109 -11.17 -0.68 -9.38
C ILE A 109 -10.69 0.12 -8.17
N ILE A 110 -10.64 -0.53 -7.01
CA ILE A 110 -10.24 0.09 -5.76
C ILE A 110 -8.94 -0.52 -5.24
N ALA A 111 -8.17 0.26 -4.48
CA ALA A 111 -7.10 -0.25 -3.64
C ALA A 111 -7.68 -1.12 -2.52
N PHE A 112 -7.04 -2.25 -2.23
CA PHE A 112 -7.48 -3.15 -1.17
C PHE A 112 -6.28 -3.72 -0.43
N PHE A 113 -6.39 -3.80 0.90
CA PHE A 113 -5.34 -4.28 1.77
C PHE A 113 -5.78 -5.51 2.55
N GLU A 114 -4.86 -6.44 2.75
CA GLU A 114 -5.08 -7.66 3.51
C GLU A 114 -3.90 -7.90 4.45
N LEU A 115 -4.19 -8.47 5.62
CA LEU A 115 -3.16 -8.94 6.53
C LEU A 115 -2.98 -10.44 6.32
N LYS A 116 -1.79 -10.84 5.88
CA LYS A 116 -1.40 -12.24 5.88
C LYS A 116 -0.70 -12.55 7.20
N GLU A 117 -1.36 -13.29 8.07
CA GLU A 117 -0.74 -13.78 9.30
C GLU A 117 0.46 -14.67 8.93
N LEU A 118 1.59 -14.48 9.61
CA LEU A 118 2.68 -15.45 9.51
C LEU A 118 2.20 -16.68 10.27
N GLU A 119 2.06 -17.82 9.59
CA GLU A 119 1.90 -19.10 10.29
C GLU A 119 3.02 -19.18 11.33
N GLU A 120 2.64 -19.33 12.60
CA GLU A 120 3.59 -19.64 13.66
C GLU A 120 4.28 -20.94 13.25
N LYS A 121 5.45 -20.83 12.63
CA LYS A 121 6.43 -21.89 12.73
C LYS A 121 6.84 -21.89 14.20
N VAL A 122 6.06 -22.57 15.02
CA VAL A 122 6.55 -23.21 16.24
C VAL A 122 7.72 -24.04 15.76
N ARG A 123 8.91 -23.46 15.79
CA ARG A 123 10.12 -24.25 15.81
C ARG A 123 10.04 -24.92 17.17
N ASP A 124 9.66 -26.19 17.17
CA ASP A 124 10.11 -27.12 18.21
C ASP A 124 11.64 -27.03 18.21
N ILE A 125 12.16 -26.05 18.93
CA ILE A 125 13.53 -26.07 19.40
C ILE A 125 13.44 -27.12 20.50
N PRO A 126 14.05 -28.31 20.35
CA PRO A 126 14.19 -29.19 21.49
C PRO A 126 14.91 -28.37 22.55
N GLU A 127 14.38 -28.31 23.77
CA GLU A 127 15.07 -27.78 24.93
C GLU A 127 16.37 -28.58 25.11
N LYS A 128 17.41 -28.22 24.37
CA LYS A 128 18.77 -28.60 24.68
C LYS A 128 19.26 -27.55 25.65
N ASN A 129 19.19 -27.92 26.93
CA ASN A 129 19.99 -27.41 28.03
C ASN A 129 21.32 -26.84 27.50
N LEU A 130 21.38 -25.53 27.40
CA LEU A 130 22.61 -24.80 27.20
C LEU A 130 22.77 -23.91 28.42
N LEU A 131 23.82 -24.19 29.19
CA LEU A 131 24.32 -23.47 30.37
C LEU A 131 23.93 -23.99 31.77
N SER A 132 24.19 -25.27 32.03
CA SER A 132 24.58 -25.73 33.37
C SER A 132 25.25 -27.10 33.26
N ASP A 133 26.57 -27.12 33.06
CA ASP A 133 27.50 -28.24 33.38
C ASP A 133 28.94 -27.91 32.93
N MET A 134 29.37 -26.66 33.13
CA MET A 134 30.79 -26.31 33.18
C MET A 134 30.97 -25.26 34.27
N LEU A 135 31.04 -25.74 35.53
CA LEU A 135 31.96 -25.31 36.60
C LEU A 135 31.61 -26.02 37.90
#